data_AF-A0A139DE42-F1
#
_entry.id   AF-A0A139DE42-F1
#
_cell.length_a   1.000
_cell.length_b   1.000
_cell.length_c   1.000
_cell.angle_alpha   90.00
_cell.angle_beta   90.00
_cell.angle_gamma   90.00
#
_symmetry.space_group_name_H-M   'P 1'
#
loop_
_entity.id
_entity.type
_entity.pdbx_description
1 polymer ?
#
loop_
_entity_poly.entity_id
_entity_poly.type
_entity_poly.pdbx_seq_one_letter_code
_entity_poly.pdbx_strand_id
1 'polypeptide(L)'
;MSQRIPVTELESSFRGRASEALADSQLRTNFRTAMDSLMRKRADAFSDPDEREDLRELGNHIKARALSKLPDLLEQLETKLTENGVKVHWAETTEEANQIVHGIIESKKGSQVVKGKSMVSEEMEMNDYLAERNVE
;
A
#
# COMPACT_ATOMS: atom_id res chain seq x y z
N MET A 1 16.86 21.92 -2.98
CA MET A 1 15.55 22.59 -3.07
C MET A 1 14.53 21.49 -3.34
N SER A 2 13.77 21.11 -2.31
CA SER A 2 12.77 20.04 -2.38
C SER A 2 11.63 20.51 -3.29
N GLN A 3 11.52 19.95 -4.49
CA GLN A 3 10.28 20.02 -5.25
C GLN A 3 9.35 19.00 -4.60
N ARG A 4 8.70 19.44 -3.51
CA ARG A 4 7.51 18.79 -2.98
C ARG A 4 6.60 18.45 -4.17
N ILE A 5 6.02 17.25 -4.21
CA ILE A 5 4.83 17.03 -5.04
C ILE A 5 3.92 18.21 -4.70
N PRO A 6 3.58 19.08 -5.68
CA PRO A 6 2.86 20.29 -5.37
C PRO A 6 1.55 19.86 -4.73
N VAL A 7 1.40 20.15 -3.44
CA VAL A 7 0.09 20.13 -2.79
C VAL A 7 -0.65 21.25 -3.47
N THR A 8 -1.37 20.91 -4.54
CA THR A 8 -2.21 21.87 -5.23
C THR A 8 -3.25 22.29 -4.21
N GLU A 9 -3.13 23.52 -3.70
CA GLU A 9 -4.22 24.13 -2.95
C GLU A 9 -5.45 24.07 -3.84
N LEU A 10 -6.45 23.34 -3.37
CA LEU A 10 -7.65 23.08 -4.13
C LEU A 10 -8.52 24.34 -4.01
N GLU A 11 -8.30 25.30 -4.91
CA GLU A 11 -8.97 26.62 -4.86
C GLU A 11 -10.49 26.55 -4.99
N SER A 12 -11.02 25.48 -5.60
CA SER A 12 -12.46 25.30 -5.82
C SER A 12 -13.06 24.22 -4.92
N SER A 13 -14.32 24.46 -4.52
CA SER A 13 -15.10 23.50 -3.72
C SER A 13 -15.08 22.10 -4.36
N PHE A 14 -15.12 21.05 -3.54
CA PHE A 14 -15.17 19.67 -4.04
C PHE A 14 -16.21 19.46 -5.14
N ARG A 15 -17.40 20.08 -5.01
CA ARG A 15 -18.47 20.01 -6.01
C ARG A 15 -18.07 20.65 -7.34
N GLY A 16 -17.35 21.78 -7.30
CA GLY A 16 -16.82 22.45 -8.49
C GLY A 16 -15.82 21.55 -9.23
N ARG A 17 -14.83 21.03 -8.52
CA ARG A 17 -13.82 20.12 -9.11
C ARG A 17 -14.43 18.83 -9.63
N ALA A 18 -15.39 18.26 -8.92
CA ALA A 18 -16.11 17.08 -9.37
C ALA A 18 -16.86 17.37 -10.68
N SER A 19 -17.55 18.51 -10.78
CA SER A 19 -18.24 18.91 -12.00
C SER A 19 -17.28 19.10 -13.18
N GLU A 20 -16.13 19.72 -12.95
CA GLU A 20 -15.09 19.93 -13.97
C GLU A 20 -14.49 18.60 -14.44
N ALA A 21 -14.08 17.73 -13.51
CA ALA A 21 -13.54 16.41 -13.81
C ALA A 21 -14.56 15.52 -14.55
N LEU A 22 -15.86 15.64 -14.23
CA LEU A 22 -16.93 14.92 -14.94
C LEU A 22 -17.22 15.52 -16.33
N ALA A 23 -16.86 16.78 -16.58
CA ALA A 23 -16.96 17.39 -17.89
C ALA A 23 -15.79 17.01 -18.81
N ASP A 24 -14.64 16.61 -18.25
CA ASP A 24 -13.47 16.17 -19.01
C ASP A 24 -13.72 14.82 -19.73
N SER A 25 -13.90 14.89 -21.05
CA SER A 25 -14.16 13.73 -21.90
C SER A 25 -12.94 12.80 -22.04
N GLN A 26 -11.73 13.35 -22.02
CA GLN A 26 -10.49 12.57 -22.12
C GLN A 26 -10.28 11.78 -20.83
N LEU A 27 -10.43 12.43 -19.67
CA LEU A 27 -10.34 11.81 -18.36
C LEU A 27 -11.32 10.63 -18.25
N ARG A 28 -12.59 10.86 -18.64
CA ARG A 28 -13.62 9.83 -18.63
C ARG A 28 -13.30 8.65 -19.54
N THR A 29 -12.75 8.93 -20.72
CA THR A 29 -12.37 7.88 -21.69
C THR A 29 -11.21 7.05 -21.17
N ASN A 30 -10.19 7.70 -20.58
CA ASN A 30 -9.05 7.03 -19.98
C ASN A 30 -9.49 6.12 -18.82
N PHE A 31 -10.30 6.65 -17.90
CA PHE A 31 -10.82 5.88 -16.77
C PHE A 31 -11.67 4.69 -17.23
N ARG A 32 -12.59 4.90 -18.17
CA ARG A 32 -13.40 3.80 -18.71
C ARG A 32 -12.52 2.72 -19.32
N THR A 33 -11.56 3.09 -20.16
CA THR A 33 -10.67 2.13 -20.81
C THR A 33 -9.88 1.31 -19.79
N ALA A 34 -9.33 1.97 -18.76
CA ALA A 34 -8.57 1.32 -17.71
C ALA A 34 -9.45 0.36 -16.88
N MET A 35 -10.61 0.83 -16.42
CA MET A 35 -11.53 0.04 -15.61
C MET A 35 -12.13 -1.14 -16.38
N ASP A 36 -12.56 -0.93 -17.62
CA ASP A 36 -13.08 -2.00 -18.48
C ASP A 36 -12.01 -3.06 -18.73
N SER A 37 -10.75 -2.66 -18.93
CA SER A 37 -9.63 -3.60 -19.08
C SER A 37 -9.42 -4.44 -17.84
N LEU A 38 -9.47 -3.84 -16.65
CA LEU A 38 -9.36 -4.56 -15.37
C LEU A 38 -10.53 -5.53 -15.16
N MET A 39 -11.75 -5.08 -15.45
CA MET A 39 -12.96 -5.89 -15.32
C MET A 39 -12.94 -7.07 -16.28
N ARG A 40 -12.55 -6.85 -17.56
CA ARG A 40 -12.41 -7.92 -18.55
C ARG A 40 -11.37 -8.94 -18.12
N LYS A 41 -10.14 -8.52 -17.78
CA LYS A 41 -9.09 -9.44 -17.31
C LYS A 41 -9.53 -10.27 -16.10
N ARG A 42 -10.30 -9.67 -15.19
CA ARG A 42 -10.87 -10.40 -14.04
C ARG A 42 -11.93 -11.41 -14.48
N ALA A 43 -12.81 -11.05 -15.40
CA ALA A 43 -13.81 -11.97 -15.94
C ALA A 43 -13.14 -13.13 -16.71
N ASP A 44 -12.08 -12.85 -17.47
CA ASP A 44 -11.32 -13.86 -18.21
C ASP A 44 -10.59 -14.83 -17.25
N ALA A 45 -10.03 -14.31 -16.16
CA ALA A 45 -9.34 -15.12 -15.14
C ALA A 45 -10.30 -15.92 -14.24
N PHE A 46 -11.55 -15.47 -14.10
CA PHE A 46 -12.58 -16.07 -13.25
C PHE A 46 -13.89 -16.17 -14.04
N SER A 47 -13.88 -17.03 -15.07
CA SER A 47 -14.96 -17.13 -16.05
C SER A 47 -16.21 -17.84 -15.50
N ASP A 48 -16.03 -18.72 -14.52
CA ASP A 48 -17.12 -19.38 -13.79
C ASP A 48 -17.50 -18.54 -12.54
N PRO A 49 -18.73 -18.00 -12.47
CA PRO A 49 -19.18 -17.20 -11.33
C PRO A 49 -19.26 -17.98 -10.02
N ASP A 50 -19.62 -19.26 -10.07
CA ASP A 50 -19.80 -20.10 -8.89
C ASP A 50 -18.43 -20.52 -8.35
N GLU A 51 -17.51 -20.98 -9.22
CA GLU A 51 -16.13 -21.27 -8.83
C GLU A 51 -15.44 -20.03 -8.23
N ARG A 52 -15.66 -18.85 -8.83
CA ARG A 52 -15.11 -17.59 -8.31
C ARG A 52 -15.61 -17.29 -6.89
N GLU A 53 -16.86 -17.59 -6.61
CA GLU A 53 -17.44 -17.38 -5.29
C GLU A 53 -16.89 -18.38 -4.27
N ASP A 54 -16.77 -19.65 -4.65
CA ASP A 54 -16.14 -20.69 -3.82
C ASP A 54 -14.67 -20.32 -3.48
N LEU A 55 -13.91 -19.82 -4.45
CA LEU A 55 -12.54 -19.34 -4.23
C LEU A 55 -12.50 -18.13 -3.28
N ARG A 56 -13.51 -17.25 -3.35
CA ARG A 56 -13.64 -16.09 -2.45
C ARG A 56 -13.89 -16.55 -1.02
N GLU A 57 -14.79 -17.51 -0.83
CA GLU A 57 -15.08 -18.10 0.48
C GLU A 57 -13.86 -18.84 1.04
N LEU A 58 -13.22 -19.68 0.23
CA LEU A 58 -11.97 -20.36 0.61
C LEU A 58 -10.89 -19.36 1.04
N GLY A 59 -10.70 -18.28 0.27
CA GLY A 59 -9.77 -17.21 0.60
C GLY A 59 -10.09 -16.54 1.94
N ASN A 60 -11.37 -16.31 2.23
CA ASN A 60 -11.81 -15.78 3.52
C ASN A 60 -11.49 -16.74 4.67
N HIS A 61 -11.76 -18.04 4.49
CA HIS A 61 -11.45 -19.06 5.50
C HIS A 61 -9.95 -19.19 5.76
N ILE A 62 -9.12 -19.13 4.72
CA ILE A 62 -7.66 -19.15 4.85
C ILE A 62 -7.19 -17.92 5.64
N LYS A 63 -7.69 -16.73 5.33
CA LYS A 63 -7.36 -15.51 6.07
C LYS A 63 -7.78 -15.59 7.54
N ALA A 64 -9.00 -16.04 7.81
CA ALA A 64 -9.49 -16.21 9.17
C ALA A 64 -8.62 -17.20 9.97
N ARG A 65 -8.25 -18.32 9.35
CA ARG A 65 -7.33 -19.30 9.94
C ARG A 65 -5.95 -18.70 10.19
N ALA A 66 -5.39 -17.93 9.25
CA ALA A 66 -4.10 -17.28 9.42
C ALA A 66 -4.12 -16.31 10.61
N LEU A 67 -5.17 -15.49 10.73
CA LEU A 67 -5.34 -14.57 11.86
C LEU A 67 -5.47 -15.33 13.20
N SER A 68 -6.17 -16.47 13.23
CA SER A 68 -6.30 -17.27 14.45
C SER A 68 -4.98 -17.90 14.95
N LYS A 69 -3.97 -17.99 14.08
CA LYS A 69 -2.65 -18.56 14.36
C LYS A 69 -1.53 -17.53 14.18
N LEU A 70 -1.89 -16.25 14.24
CA LEU A 70 -1.00 -15.16 13.85
C LEU A 70 0.34 -15.20 14.60
N PRO A 71 0.40 -15.42 15.94
CA PRO A 71 1.68 -15.48 16.65
C PRO A 71 2.66 -16.51 16.07
N ASP A 72 2.22 -17.75 15.91
CA ASP A 72 3.09 -18.83 15.39
C ASP A 72 3.50 -18.59 13.92
N LEU A 73 2.56 -18.09 13.10
CA LEU A 73 2.81 -17.86 11.67
C LEU A 73 3.77 -16.70 11.43
N LEU A 74 3.78 -15.71 12.33
CA LEU A 74 4.69 -14.58 12.29
C LEU A 74 6.14 -14.99 12.57
N GLU A 75 6.40 -15.82 13.58
CA GLU A 75 7.73 -16.38 13.86
C GLU A 75 8.19 -17.31 12.72
N GLN A 76 7.27 -18.11 12.16
CA GLN A 76 7.57 -18.94 11.00
C GLN A 76 7.94 -18.10 9.77
N LEU A 77 7.22 -17.00 9.52
CA LEU A 77 7.52 -16.07 8.44
C LEU A 77 8.91 -15.45 8.62
N GLU A 78 9.23 -14.96 9.83
CA GLU A 78 10.55 -14.42 10.14
C GLU A 78 11.66 -15.43 9.89
N THR A 79 11.48 -16.66 10.35
CA THR A 79 12.47 -17.73 10.15
C THR A 79 12.73 -17.95 8.66
N LYS A 80 11.66 -18.06 7.85
CA LYS A 80 11.77 -18.28 6.40
C LYS A 80 12.35 -17.08 5.66
N LEU A 81 12.02 -15.86 6.06
CA LEU A 81 12.61 -14.65 5.49
C LEU A 81 14.11 -14.56 5.80
N THR A 82 14.48 -14.86 7.05
CA THR A 82 15.87 -14.87 7.51
C THR A 82 16.70 -15.92 6.78
N GLU A 83 16.17 -17.12 6.56
CA GLU A 83 16.79 -18.17 5.72
C GLU A 83 17.07 -17.67 4.29
N ASN A 84 16.25 -16.75 3.77
CA ASN A 84 16.43 -16.12 2.46
C ASN A 84 17.28 -14.83 2.50
N GLY A 85 17.94 -14.53 3.63
CA GLY A 85 18.80 -13.36 3.78
C GLY A 85 18.07 -12.04 4.01
N VAL A 86 16.75 -12.08 4.27
CA VAL A 86 15.97 -10.89 4.63
C VAL A 86 16.08 -10.68 6.14
N LYS A 87 16.47 -9.47 6.55
CA LYS A 87 16.44 -9.08 7.96
C LYS A 87 15.03 -8.61 8.34
N VAL A 88 14.41 -9.31 9.29
CA VAL A 88 13.11 -8.92 9.85
C VAL A 88 13.32 -8.07 11.09
N HIS A 89 12.46 -7.08 11.27
CA HIS A 89 12.47 -6.18 12.41
C HIS A 89 11.09 -6.19 13.07
N TRP A 90 11.07 -6.36 14.39
CA TRP A 90 9.88 -6.28 15.22
C TRP A 90 9.78 -4.91 15.88
N ALA A 91 8.57 -4.37 15.95
CA ALA A 91 8.24 -3.12 16.64
C ALA A 91 6.88 -3.29 17.30
N GLU A 92 6.77 -2.91 18.57
CA GLU A 92 5.50 -2.95 19.31
C GLU A 92 4.68 -1.68 19.09
N THR A 93 5.34 -0.58 18.72
CA THR A 93 4.72 0.74 18.51
C THR A 93 5.06 1.35 17.17
N THR A 94 4.24 2.31 16.73
CA THR A 94 4.50 3.10 15.52
C THR A 94 5.80 3.89 15.62
N GLU A 95 6.11 4.44 16.80
CA GLU A 95 7.35 5.17 17.06
C GLU A 95 8.58 4.26 16.90
N GLU A 96 8.57 3.06 17.49
CA GLU A 96 9.64 2.09 17.31
C GLU A 96 9.82 1.68 15.84
N ALA A 97 8.72 1.44 15.12
CA ALA A 97 8.77 1.10 13.70
C ALA A 97 9.42 2.23 12.88
N ASN A 98 9.00 3.47 13.11
CA ASN A 98 9.58 4.66 12.48
C ASN A 98 11.06 4.83 12.80
N GLN A 99 11.46 4.65 14.06
CA GLN A 99 12.86 4.70 14.48
C GLN A 99 13.72 3.63 13.81
N ILE A 100 13.21 2.39 13.72
CA ILE A 100 13.91 1.30 13.03
C ILE A 100 14.11 1.63 11.55
N VAL A 101 13.04 2.05 10.86
CA VAL A 101 13.11 2.42 9.43
C VAL A 101 14.13 3.54 9.23
N HIS A 102 14.04 4.62 10.01
CA HIS A 102 14.98 5.73 9.94
C HIS A 102 16.42 5.29 10.24
N GLY A 103 16.64 4.47 11.26
CA GLY A 103 17.97 3.95 11.59
C GLY A 103 18.58 3.10 10.48
N ILE A 104 17.77 2.31 9.76
CA ILE A 104 18.23 1.57 8.57
C ILE A 104 18.72 2.54 7.50
N ILE A 105 17.94 3.59 7.22
CA ILE A 105 18.25 4.60 6.20
C ILE A 105 19.52 5.38 6.56
N GLU A 106 19.60 5.85 7.80
CA GLU A 106 20.75 6.59 8.35
C GLU A 106 22.02 5.74 8.31
N SER A 107 21.94 4.45 8.65
CA SER A 107 23.09 3.53 8.59
C SER A 107 23.70 3.41 7.20
N LYS A 108 22.88 3.67 6.16
CA LYS A 108 23.29 3.67 4.75
C LYS A 108 23.57 5.06 4.21
N LYS A 109 23.46 6.10 5.06
CA LYS A 109 23.53 7.52 4.68
C LYS A 109 22.58 7.84 3.53
N GLY A 110 21.42 7.18 3.53
CA GLY A 110 20.38 7.37 2.51
C GLY A 110 19.57 8.63 2.79
N SER A 111 19.09 9.25 1.72
CA SER A 111 18.17 10.39 1.78
C SER A 111 16.92 10.19 0.92
N GLN A 112 16.81 9.03 0.26
CA GLN A 112 15.68 8.67 -0.59
C GLN A 112 15.32 7.19 -0.38
N VAL A 113 14.04 6.88 -0.28
CA VAL A 113 13.54 5.54 -0.01
C VAL A 113 12.37 5.18 -0.93
N VAL A 114 12.45 4.00 -1.55
CA VAL A 114 11.30 3.41 -2.23
C VAL A 114 10.64 2.41 -1.30
N LYS A 115 9.38 2.67 -0.93
CA LYS A 115 8.56 1.78 -0.10
C LYS A 115 7.47 1.09 -0.92
N GLY A 116 7.10 -0.12 -0.50
CA GLY A 116 5.87 -0.75 -0.97
C GLY A 116 4.64 -0.01 -0.45
N LYS A 117 3.53 -0.03 -1.20
CA LYS A 117 2.26 0.54 -0.73
C LYS A 117 1.73 -0.31 0.43
N SER A 118 1.60 0.29 1.60
CA SER A 118 1.10 -0.38 2.81
C SER A 118 0.24 0.58 3.62
N MET A 119 -0.95 0.13 4.03
CA MET A 119 -1.81 0.90 4.95
C MET A 119 -1.09 1.15 6.28
N VAL A 120 -0.30 0.19 6.75
CA VAL A 120 0.49 0.30 8.00
C VAL A 120 1.46 1.47 7.94
N SER A 121 2.05 1.74 6.76
CA SER A 121 2.97 2.89 6.62
C SER A 121 2.24 4.24 6.66
N GLU A 122 0.97 4.27 6.31
CA GLU A 122 0.12 5.47 6.44
C GLU A 122 -0.33 5.64 7.89
N GLU A 123 -0.72 4.55 8.55
CA GLU A 123 -1.13 4.54 9.97
C GLU A 123 -0.01 4.93 10.93
N MET A 124 1.26 4.66 10.58
CA MET A 124 2.41 5.13 11.36
C MET A 124 2.86 6.56 11.01
N GLU A 125 2.19 7.24 10.06
CA GLU A 125 2.59 8.56 9.54
C GLU A 125 4.05 8.60 9.05
N MET A 126 4.51 7.48 8.45
CA MET A 126 5.94 7.25 8.17
C MET A 126 6.55 8.32 7.27
N ASN A 127 5.80 8.78 6.28
CA ASN A 127 6.26 9.78 5.32
C ASN A 127 6.57 11.11 6.02
N ASP A 128 5.68 11.55 6.91
CA ASP A 128 5.84 12.81 7.63
C ASP A 128 7.01 12.69 8.61
N TYR A 129 7.10 11.57 9.34
CA TYR A 129 8.22 11.27 10.23
C TYR A 129 9.59 11.33 9.53
N LEU A 130 9.70 10.73 8.33
CA LEU A 130 10.93 10.71 7.54
C LEU A 130 11.22 12.08 6.89
N ALA A 131 10.20 12.79 6.43
CA ALA A 131 10.35 14.10 5.80
C ALA A 131 10.92 15.15 6.78
N GLU A 132 10.49 15.12 8.04
CA GLU A 132 11.06 15.96 9.12
C GLU A 132 12.57 15.74 9.32
N ARG A 133 13.07 14.57 8.91
CA ARG A 133 14.47 14.15 9.02
C ARG A 133 15.23 14.27 7.70
N ASN A 134 14.67 14.96 6.72
CA ASN A 134 15.25 15.17 5.38
C ASN A 134 15.45 13.88 4.58
N VAL A 135 14.59 12.88 4.81
CA VAL A 135 14.51 11.67 3.98
C VAL A 135 13.24 11.77 3.12
N GLU A 136 13.40 11.55 1.81
CA GLU A 136 12.32 11.55 0.82
C GLU A 136 11.84 10.14 0.46
#